data_AF-A0A948QH51-F1
#
_entry.id   AF-A0A948QH51-F1
#
_cell.length_a   1.000
_cell.length_b   1.000
_cell.length_c   1.000
_cell.angle_alpha   90.00
_cell.angle_beta   90.00
_cell.angle_gamma   90.00
#
_symmetry.space_group_name_H-M   'P 1'
#
loop_
_entity.id
_entity.type
_entity.pdbx_description
1 polymer ?
#
loop_
_entity_poly.entity_id
_entity_poly.type
_entity_poly.pdbx_seq_one_letter_code
_entity_poly.pdbx_strand_id
1 'polypeptide(L)'
;MENIKNTAPNTEYAVSLGCTSLHPYLLVMAHSVRYYITSKHRIFWNVIGNIYQFINKQLMIKYITVSIVNGFLFGVMDGIINANPFAQKLFEAYKPIAKTSINAPAGIFIDLIYGFALGAIFLLIYPSLPGESGLTKGIIFALILWFLRVFMHVASTWMMLDIPVKTLSYVLITGLIEMLVIGIVYGIFLKPIK
;
A
#
# COMPACT_ATOMS: atom_id res chain seq x y z
N MET A 1 28.97 3.20 63.44
CA MET A 1 29.51 1.85 63.66
C MET A 1 28.38 0.98 64.18
N GLU A 2 27.72 0.22 63.32
CA GLU A 2 27.17 -1.09 63.70
C GLU A 2 26.82 -1.87 62.44
N ASN A 3 27.22 -3.13 62.43
CA ASN A 3 27.42 -4.00 61.31
C ASN A 3 26.40 -5.14 61.47
N ILE A 4 25.28 -5.07 60.74
CA ILE A 4 24.23 -6.10 60.85
C ILE A 4 24.39 -7.09 59.71
N LYS A 5 24.89 -8.26 60.11
CA LYS A 5 25.22 -9.43 59.32
C LYS A 5 23.99 -10.04 58.65
N ASN A 6 24.19 -10.42 57.40
CA ASN A 6 23.46 -11.46 56.68
C ASN A 6 23.25 -12.70 57.54
N THR A 7 21.98 -13.11 57.69
CA THR A 7 21.59 -14.50 57.95
C THR A 7 20.38 -14.81 57.09
N ALA A 8 20.60 -15.61 56.05
CA ALA A 8 19.53 -16.20 55.25
C ALA A 8 18.89 -17.36 56.04
N PRO A 9 17.56 -17.45 56.11
CA PRO A 9 16.90 -18.65 56.62
C PRO A 9 16.82 -19.73 55.54
N ASN A 10 17.32 -20.89 55.96
CA ASN A 10 17.28 -22.23 55.41
C ASN A 10 16.06 -22.57 54.54
N THR A 11 16.39 -23.25 53.44
CA THR A 11 15.54 -24.09 52.60
C THR A 11 14.84 -25.21 53.38
N GLU A 12 13.79 -25.75 52.76
CA GLU A 12 13.10 -27.02 53.05
C GLU A 12 11.87 -26.95 53.97
N TYR A 13 10.74 -26.53 53.41
CA TYR A 13 9.48 -27.22 53.67
C TYR A 13 8.69 -27.41 52.37
N ALA A 14 8.33 -28.66 52.15
CA ALA A 14 7.71 -29.20 50.97
C ALA A 14 6.32 -28.64 50.68
N VAL A 15 6.01 -28.45 49.40
CA VAL A 15 4.67 -28.76 48.88
C VAL A 15 4.85 -29.72 47.71
N SER A 16 4.99 -30.99 48.09
CA SER A 16 4.59 -32.14 47.31
C SER A 16 3.07 -32.06 47.11
N LEU A 17 2.63 -31.48 45.99
CA LEU A 17 1.30 -31.71 45.46
C LEU A 17 1.44 -32.20 44.03
N GLY A 18 0.87 -33.36 43.78
CA GLY A 18 1.08 -34.19 42.60
C GLY A 18 0.88 -33.45 41.28
N CYS A 19 1.90 -33.53 40.44
CA CYS A 19 1.80 -33.12 39.03
C CYS A 19 2.67 -34.04 38.16
N THR A 20 2.59 -35.36 38.36
CA THR A 20 3.32 -36.36 37.56
C THR A 20 2.53 -36.90 36.37
N SER A 21 1.32 -36.39 36.09
CA SER A 21 0.52 -36.80 34.93
C SER A 21 0.37 -35.77 33.80
N LEU A 22 0.91 -34.55 33.94
CA LEU A 22 0.89 -33.54 32.85
C LEU A 22 2.11 -33.60 31.91
N HIS A 23 3.03 -34.54 32.13
CA HIS A 23 4.33 -34.56 31.47
C HIS A 23 4.32 -34.83 29.95
N PRO A 24 3.39 -35.63 29.36
CA PRO A 24 3.38 -35.81 27.90
C PRO A 24 2.71 -34.64 27.16
N TYR A 25 1.71 -33.97 27.76
CA TYR A 25 0.98 -32.90 27.09
C TYR A 25 1.77 -31.58 27.02
N LEU A 26 2.58 -31.28 28.04
CA LEU A 26 3.47 -30.12 28.02
C LEU A 26 4.59 -30.25 26.98
N LEU A 27 5.08 -31.47 26.75
CA LEU A 27 6.08 -31.75 25.71
C LEU A 27 5.50 -31.60 24.30
N VAL A 28 4.27 -32.10 24.09
CA VAL A 28 3.56 -31.92 22.81
C VAL A 28 3.23 -30.44 22.58
N MET A 29 2.72 -29.72 23.57
CA MET A 29 2.46 -28.28 23.48
C MET A 29 3.73 -27.47 23.24
N ALA A 30 4.84 -27.78 23.92
CA ALA A 30 6.12 -27.12 23.70
C ALA A 30 6.68 -27.39 22.29
N HIS A 31 6.52 -28.60 21.76
CA HIS A 31 6.88 -28.92 20.38
C HIS A 31 5.99 -28.19 19.36
N SER A 32 4.68 -28.14 19.59
CA SER A 32 3.73 -27.43 18.71
C SER A 32 4.00 -25.92 18.70
N VAL A 33 4.26 -25.31 19.86
CA VAL A 33 4.61 -23.88 19.95
C VAL A 33 5.96 -23.60 19.29
N ARG A 34 6.96 -24.47 19.47
CA ARG A 34 8.27 -24.33 18.80
C ARG A 34 8.16 -24.50 17.28
N TYR A 35 7.33 -25.41 16.80
CA TYR A 35 7.04 -25.56 15.37
C TYR A 35 6.29 -24.35 14.81
N TYR A 36 5.32 -23.80 15.55
CA TYR A 36 4.57 -22.63 15.12
C TYR A 36 5.45 -21.38 15.05
N ILE A 37 6.31 -21.16 16.05
CA ILE A 37 7.24 -20.02 16.09
C ILE A 37 8.29 -20.15 14.97
N THR A 38 8.90 -21.33 14.80
CA THR A 38 9.93 -21.54 13.75
C THR A 38 9.35 -21.52 12.33
N SER A 39 8.11 -22.00 12.13
CA SER A 39 7.37 -21.91 10.87
C SER A 39 7.06 -20.45 10.50
N LYS A 40 6.48 -19.66 11.42
CA LYS A 40 6.15 -18.25 11.19
C LYS A 40 7.40 -17.40 10.93
N HIS A 41 8.50 -17.71 11.62
CA HIS A 41 9.79 -17.05 11.38
C HIS A 41 10.33 -17.35 9.98
N ARG A 42 10.25 -18.60 9.51
CA ARG A 42 10.75 -18.97 8.18
C ARG A 42 9.95 -18.30 7.06
N ILE A 43 8.63 -18.13 7.23
CA ILE A 43 7.79 -17.35 6.31
C ILE A 43 8.20 -15.87 6.34
N PHE A 44 8.38 -15.29 7.53
CA PHE A 44 8.79 -13.88 7.68
C PHE A 44 10.17 -13.61 7.05
N TRP A 45 11.17 -14.47 7.29
CA TRP A 45 12.50 -14.33 6.71
C TRP A 45 12.57 -14.66 5.23
N ASN A 46 11.71 -15.54 4.71
CA ASN A 46 11.57 -15.73 3.26
C ASN A 46 10.88 -14.53 2.60
N VAL A 47 9.94 -13.87 3.28
CA VAL A 47 9.35 -12.61 2.81
C VAL A 47 10.41 -11.49 2.80
N ILE A 48 11.19 -11.32 3.88
CA ILE A 48 12.27 -10.33 3.94
C ILE A 48 13.42 -10.66 2.97
N GLY A 49 13.79 -11.93 2.83
CA GLY A 49 14.81 -12.38 1.90
C GLY A 49 14.41 -12.18 0.44
N ASN A 50 13.13 -12.41 0.10
CA ASN A 50 12.57 -12.06 -1.20
C ASN A 50 12.54 -10.55 -1.42
N ILE A 51 12.24 -9.75 -0.39
CA ILE A 51 12.34 -8.28 -0.45
C ILE A 51 13.77 -7.83 -0.75
N TYR A 52 14.79 -8.49 -0.17
CA TYR A 52 16.20 -8.16 -0.43
C TYR A 52 16.70 -8.60 -1.81
N GLN A 53 16.33 -9.80 -2.30
CA GLN A 53 16.67 -10.22 -3.67
C GLN A 53 15.93 -9.40 -4.75
N PHE A 54 14.77 -8.83 -4.39
CA PHE A 54 14.02 -7.91 -5.22
C PHE A 54 14.76 -6.56 -5.41
N ILE A 55 15.67 -6.17 -4.52
CA ILE A 55 16.56 -5.00 -4.67
C ILE A 55 17.73 -5.33 -5.64
N ASN A 56 17.43 -6.01 -6.74
CA ASN A 56 18.36 -6.18 -7.84
C ASN A 56 18.54 -4.82 -8.55
N LYS A 57 19.78 -4.43 -8.90
CA LYS A 57 20.08 -3.15 -9.57
C LYS A 57 19.14 -2.86 -10.77
N GLN A 58 18.80 -3.90 -11.53
CA GLN A 58 17.91 -3.82 -12.69
C GLN A 58 16.46 -3.49 -12.31
N LEU A 59 15.97 -4.01 -11.18
CA LEU A 59 14.63 -3.72 -10.70
C LEU A 59 14.55 -2.29 -10.15
N MET A 60 15.59 -1.84 -9.45
CA MET A 60 15.66 -0.48 -8.93
C MET A 60 15.68 0.57 -10.05
N ILE A 61 16.46 0.34 -11.12
CA ILE A 61 16.47 1.23 -12.31
C ILE A 61 15.09 1.25 -12.97
N LYS A 62 14.49 0.07 -13.22
CA LYS A 62 13.13 -0.01 -13.79
C LYS A 62 12.11 0.73 -12.93
N TYR A 63 12.16 0.54 -11.61
CA TYR A 63 11.28 1.22 -10.68
C TYR A 63 11.42 2.74 -10.74
N ILE A 64 12.64 3.26 -10.70
CA ILE A 64 12.87 4.70 -10.79
C ILE A 64 12.38 5.24 -12.14
N THR A 65 12.76 4.61 -13.26
CA THR A 65 12.36 5.07 -14.60
C THR A 65 10.85 5.04 -14.79
N VAL A 66 10.19 3.93 -14.45
CA VAL A 66 8.74 3.80 -14.60
C VAL A 66 7.99 4.74 -13.68
N SER A 67 8.48 4.97 -12.45
CA SER A 67 7.86 5.92 -11.51
C SER A 67 7.96 7.37 -12.00
N ILE A 68 9.10 7.77 -12.58
CA ILE A 68 9.27 9.09 -13.19
C ILE A 68 8.33 9.26 -14.39
N VAL A 69 8.31 8.26 -15.30
CA VAL A 69 7.44 8.28 -16.48
C VAL A 69 5.97 8.39 -16.06
N ASN A 70 5.54 7.61 -15.07
CA ASN A 70 4.15 7.66 -14.58
C ASN A 70 3.83 8.95 -13.84
N GLY A 71 4.75 9.50 -13.05
CA GLY A 71 4.54 10.80 -12.40
C GLY A 71 4.35 11.92 -13.42
N PHE A 72 5.13 11.90 -14.51
CA PHE A 72 4.91 12.84 -15.62
C PHE A 72 3.59 12.58 -16.35
N LEU A 73 3.24 11.31 -16.57
CA LEU A 73 1.98 10.91 -17.19
C LEU A 73 0.77 11.41 -16.39
N PHE A 74 0.82 11.32 -15.06
CA PHE A 74 -0.19 11.90 -14.16
C PHE A 74 -0.38 13.40 -14.44
N GLY A 75 0.69 14.19 -14.35
CA GLY A 75 0.60 15.63 -14.55
C GLY A 75 0.14 16.03 -15.96
N VAL A 76 0.53 15.26 -16.99
CA VAL A 76 0.05 15.49 -18.36
C VAL A 76 -1.44 15.18 -18.48
N MET A 77 -1.91 14.06 -17.92
CA MET A 77 -3.32 13.69 -17.96
C MET A 77 -4.17 14.70 -17.18
N ASP A 78 -3.73 15.11 -16.00
CA ASP A 78 -4.38 16.14 -15.19
C ASP A 78 -4.42 17.47 -15.94
N GLY A 79 -3.32 17.85 -16.59
CA GLY A 79 -3.25 19.04 -17.43
C GLY A 79 -4.26 18.99 -18.59
N ILE A 80 -4.33 17.88 -19.32
CA ILE A 80 -5.25 17.70 -20.44
C ILE A 80 -6.72 17.71 -19.98
N ILE A 81 -7.03 16.99 -18.89
CA ILE A 81 -8.38 16.90 -18.34
C ILE A 81 -8.86 18.28 -17.87
N ASN A 82 -8.00 19.06 -17.21
CA ASN A 82 -8.35 20.36 -16.64
C ASN A 82 -8.29 21.52 -17.66
N ALA A 83 -7.46 21.41 -18.71
CA ALA A 83 -7.41 22.39 -19.80
C ALA A 83 -8.61 22.31 -20.75
N ASN A 84 -9.40 21.22 -20.69
CA ASN A 84 -10.58 21.03 -21.52
C ASN A 84 -11.65 22.11 -21.21
N PRO A 85 -12.11 22.91 -22.20
CA PRO A 85 -13.15 23.93 -22.00
C PRO A 85 -14.46 23.36 -21.43
N PHE A 86 -14.77 22.09 -21.73
CA PHE A 86 -15.92 21.40 -21.16
C PHE A 86 -15.73 21.15 -19.66
N ALA A 87 -14.53 20.73 -19.25
CA ALA A 87 -14.21 20.53 -17.85
C ALA A 87 -14.27 21.85 -17.07
N GLN A 88 -13.74 22.94 -17.63
CA GLN A 88 -13.78 24.26 -16.99
C GLN A 88 -15.22 24.70 -16.67
N LYS A 89 -16.16 24.48 -17.60
CA LYS A 89 -17.59 24.76 -17.38
C LYS A 89 -18.20 23.90 -16.27
N LEU A 90 -17.86 22.60 -16.25
CA LEU A 90 -18.35 21.68 -15.22
C LEU A 90 -17.78 22.00 -13.83
N PHE A 91 -16.53 22.47 -13.78
CA PHE A 91 -15.84 22.81 -12.53
C PHE A 91 -16.15 24.21 -12.01
N GLU A 92 -16.95 25.02 -12.72
CA GLU A 92 -17.41 26.32 -12.19
C GLU A 92 -18.18 26.17 -10.87
N ALA A 93 -18.86 25.04 -10.67
CA ALA A 93 -19.52 24.71 -9.41
C ALA A 93 -18.57 24.69 -8.20
N TYR A 94 -17.26 24.46 -8.42
CA TYR A 94 -16.25 24.45 -7.35
C TYR A 94 -15.58 25.80 -7.12
N LYS A 95 -15.88 26.85 -7.91
CA LYS A 95 -15.34 28.21 -7.72
C LYS A 95 -15.37 28.73 -6.27
N PRO A 96 -16.43 28.53 -5.46
CA PRO A 96 -16.44 29.04 -4.09
C PRO A 96 -15.43 28.37 -3.16
N ILE A 97 -14.98 27.16 -3.49
CA ILE A 97 -14.06 26.36 -2.66
C ILE A 97 -12.65 26.35 -3.26
N ALA A 98 -12.51 26.64 -4.55
CA ALA A 98 -11.25 26.64 -5.27
C ALA A 98 -10.32 27.77 -4.82
N LYS A 99 -9.03 27.45 -4.62
CA LYS A 99 -7.99 28.46 -4.41
C LYS A 99 -7.82 29.30 -5.68
N THR A 100 -7.60 30.60 -5.50
CA THR A 100 -7.45 31.57 -6.60
C THR A 100 -6.14 31.44 -7.37
N SER A 101 -5.11 30.83 -6.77
CA SER A 101 -3.82 30.59 -7.41
C SER A 101 -3.46 29.11 -7.40
N ILE A 102 -3.13 28.59 -8.59
CA ILE A 102 -2.61 27.23 -8.77
C ILE A 102 -1.08 27.33 -8.88
N ASN A 103 -0.38 26.65 -7.99
CA ASN A 103 1.08 26.50 -8.07
C ASN A 103 1.39 25.27 -8.94
N ALA A 104 1.54 25.48 -10.25
CA ALA A 104 1.79 24.40 -11.21
C ALA A 104 3.07 23.58 -10.87
N PRO A 105 4.21 24.18 -10.50
CA PRO A 105 5.38 23.42 -10.03
C PRO A 105 5.08 22.50 -8.85
N ALA A 106 4.26 22.94 -7.89
CA ALA A 106 3.88 22.11 -6.75
C ALA A 106 3.01 20.91 -7.18
N GLY A 107 2.09 21.11 -8.14
CA GLY A 107 1.29 20.02 -8.73
C GLY A 107 2.17 18.94 -9.35
N ILE A 108 3.09 19.32 -10.24
CA ILE A 108 4.02 18.38 -10.89
C ILE A 108 4.86 17.60 -9.86
N PHE A 109 5.31 18.28 -8.81
CA PHE A 109 6.09 17.61 -7.76
C PHE A 109 5.26 16.58 -6.99
N ILE A 110 3.98 16.89 -6.72
CA ILE A 110 3.04 15.95 -6.09
C ILE A 110 2.79 14.76 -7.01
N ASP A 111 2.56 14.98 -8.31
CA ASP A 111 2.33 13.91 -9.29
C ASP A 111 3.51 12.95 -9.38
N LEU A 112 4.74 13.50 -9.31
CA LEU A 112 5.96 12.71 -9.27
C LEU A 112 5.99 11.81 -8.03
N ILE A 113 5.70 12.37 -6.84
CA ILE A 113 5.62 11.59 -5.59
C ILE A 113 4.56 10.49 -5.70
N TYR A 114 3.40 10.79 -6.25
CA TYR A 114 2.34 9.79 -6.49
C TYR A 114 2.82 8.69 -7.44
N GLY A 115 3.54 9.02 -8.50
CA GLY A 115 4.14 8.05 -9.41
C GLY A 115 5.09 7.06 -8.70
N PHE A 116 5.89 7.52 -7.75
CA PHE A 116 6.71 6.64 -6.91
C PHE A 116 5.88 5.82 -5.93
N ALA A 117 4.97 6.47 -5.20
CA ALA A 117 4.14 5.79 -4.19
C ALA A 117 3.30 4.66 -4.80
N LEU A 118 2.64 4.90 -5.93
CA LEU A 118 1.84 3.88 -6.61
C LEU A 118 2.69 2.77 -7.22
N GLY A 119 3.87 3.09 -7.75
CA GLY A 119 4.81 2.07 -8.21
C GLY A 119 5.25 1.14 -7.08
N ALA A 120 5.55 1.70 -5.90
CA ALA A 120 5.94 0.93 -4.73
C ALA A 120 4.79 0.04 -4.23
N ILE A 121 3.59 0.60 -4.15
CA ILE A 121 2.39 -0.15 -3.76
C ILE A 121 2.12 -1.28 -4.76
N PHE A 122 2.20 -1.01 -6.07
CA PHE A 122 2.01 -2.04 -7.10
C PHE A 122 2.95 -3.21 -6.90
N LEU A 123 4.24 -2.96 -6.70
CA LEU A 123 5.22 -4.02 -6.46
C LEU A 123 4.95 -4.78 -5.17
N LEU A 124 4.56 -4.08 -4.10
CA LEU A 124 4.25 -4.68 -2.81
C LEU A 124 3.08 -5.65 -2.91
N ILE A 125 2.03 -5.29 -3.64
CA ILE A 125 0.83 -6.13 -3.79
C ILE A 125 0.89 -7.07 -5.01
N TYR A 126 1.87 -6.92 -5.90
CA TYR A 126 1.98 -7.67 -7.15
C TYR A 126 1.81 -9.19 -6.98
N PRO A 127 2.44 -9.85 -5.98
CA PRO A 127 2.29 -11.29 -5.79
C PRO A 127 0.86 -11.70 -5.44
N SER A 128 0.11 -10.82 -4.78
CA SER A 128 -1.26 -11.05 -4.31
C SER A 128 -2.31 -10.73 -5.36
N LEU A 129 -1.96 -9.97 -6.41
CA LEU A 129 -2.90 -9.65 -7.48
C LEU A 129 -3.20 -10.90 -8.32
N PRO A 130 -4.49 -11.17 -8.61
CA PRO A 130 -4.87 -12.29 -9.46
C PRO A 130 -4.41 -12.08 -10.91
N GLY A 131 -4.20 -13.19 -11.62
CA GLY A 131 -3.81 -13.20 -13.03
C GLY A 131 -2.34 -13.59 -13.27
N GLU A 132 -2.09 -14.17 -14.44
CA GLU A 132 -0.76 -14.66 -14.83
C GLU A 132 0.08 -13.60 -15.54
N SER A 133 -0.59 -12.68 -16.24
CA SER A 133 0.04 -11.62 -17.02
C SER A 133 0.22 -10.33 -16.22
N GLY A 134 1.30 -9.58 -16.50
CA GLY A 134 1.53 -8.26 -15.89
C GLY A 134 0.44 -7.25 -16.25
N LEU A 135 -0.09 -7.31 -17.48
CA LEU A 135 -1.18 -6.47 -17.95
C LEU A 135 -2.47 -6.69 -17.14
N THR A 136 -2.87 -7.95 -16.94
CA THR A 136 -4.06 -8.29 -16.14
C THR A 136 -3.93 -7.76 -14.72
N LYS A 137 -2.76 -7.94 -14.09
CA LYS A 137 -2.47 -7.39 -12.76
C LYS A 137 -2.51 -5.87 -12.73
N GLY A 138 -1.98 -5.21 -13.76
CA GLY A 138 -2.05 -3.76 -13.94
C GLY A 138 -3.49 -3.24 -14.01
N ILE A 139 -4.35 -3.91 -14.77
CA ILE A 139 -5.78 -3.55 -14.88
C ILE A 139 -6.50 -3.75 -13.54
N ILE A 140 -6.28 -4.89 -12.86
CA ILE A 140 -6.89 -5.14 -11.55
C ILE A 140 -6.44 -4.09 -10.53
N PHE A 141 -5.15 -3.75 -10.53
CA PHE A 141 -4.61 -2.70 -9.68
C PHE A 141 -5.25 -1.34 -9.96
N ALA A 142 -5.37 -0.96 -11.24
CA ALA A 142 -6.03 0.27 -11.67
C ALA A 142 -7.48 0.34 -11.14
N LEU A 143 -8.24 -0.74 -11.27
CA LEU A 143 -9.63 -0.79 -10.82
C LEU A 143 -9.75 -0.65 -9.30
N ILE A 144 -8.86 -1.29 -8.55
CA ILE A 144 -8.80 -1.16 -7.08
C ILE A 144 -8.49 0.29 -6.70
N LEU A 145 -7.47 0.90 -7.29
CA LEU A 145 -7.10 2.29 -6.99
C LEU A 145 -8.18 3.28 -7.41
N TRP A 146 -8.77 3.09 -8.60
CA TRP A 146 -9.88 3.91 -9.06
C TRP A 146 -11.04 3.87 -8.09
N PHE A 147 -11.42 2.68 -7.62
CA PHE A 147 -12.49 2.52 -6.65
C PHE A 147 -12.16 3.21 -5.33
N LEU A 148 -10.99 2.90 -4.75
CA LEU A 148 -10.60 3.44 -3.44
C LEU A 148 -10.38 4.96 -3.46
N ARG A 149 -9.90 5.50 -4.58
CA ARG A 149 -9.56 6.93 -4.71
C ARG A 149 -10.71 7.73 -5.31
N VAL A 150 -11.07 7.43 -6.55
CA VAL A 150 -11.97 8.27 -7.36
C VAL A 150 -13.42 8.03 -6.95
N PHE A 151 -13.85 6.77 -6.89
CA PHE A 151 -15.24 6.46 -6.56
C PHE A 151 -15.59 6.92 -5.13
N MET A 152 -14.73 6.64 -4.15
CA MET A 152 -14.94 7.13 -2.77
C MET A 152 -14.98 8.66 -2.69
N HIS A 153 -14.09 9.35 -3.42
CA HIS A 153 -14.09 10.82 -3.46
C HIS A 153 -15.38 11.37 -4.08
N VAL A 154 -15.84 10.81 -5.19
CA VAL A 154 -17.09 11.21 -5.85
C VAL A 154 -18.30 10.95 -4.96
N ALA A 155 -18.37 9.78 -4.31
CA ALA A 155 -19.46 9.43 -3.40
C ALA A 155 -19.51 10.36 -2.16
N SER A 156 -18.35 10.66 -1.57
CA SER A 156 -18.25 11.60 -0.44
C SER A 156 -18.66 13.01 -0.86
N THR A 157 -18.18 13.48 -2.01
CA THR A 157 -18.52 14.79 -2.56
C THR A 157 -20.01 14.91 -2.84
N TRP A 158 -20.62 13.86 -3.39
CA TRP A 158 -22.06 13.82 -3.68
C TRP A 158 -22.92 13.96 -2.42
N MET A 159 -22.47 13.42 -1.29
CA MET A 159 -23.17 13.51 -0.01
C MET A 159 -22.94 14.85 0.70
N MET A 160 -21.77 15.45 0.52
CA MET A 160 -21.35 16.65 1.25
C MET A 160 -21.69 17.96 0.53
N LEU A 161 -21.68 17.96 -0.80
CA LEU A 161 -21.74 19.17 -1.62
C LEU A 161 -22.82 19.04 -2.69
N ASP A 162 -23.50 20.15 -2.96
CA ASP A 162 -24.50 20.26 -4.03
C ASP A 162 -23.81 20.47 -5.40
N ILE A 163 -23.08 19.44 -5.85
CA ILE A 163 -22.36 19.43 -7.12
C ILE A 163 -23.23 18.78 -8.20
N PRO A 164 -23.34 19.37 -9.40
CA PRO A 164 -24.09 18.77 -10.50
C PRO A 164 -23.63 17.34 -10.81
N VAL A 165 -24.58 16.41 -10.94
CA VAL A 165 -24.30 14.98 -11.27
C VAL A 165 -23.45 14.84 -12.53
N LYS A 166 -23.59 15.77 -13.49
CA LYS A 166 -22.76 15.80 -14.71
C LYS A 166 -21.27 15.96 -14.38
N THR A 167 -20.93 16.84 -13.45
CA THR A 167 -19.54 17.06 -13.00
C THR A 167 -19.01 15.83 -12.27
N LEU A 168 -19.81 15.23 -11.38
CA LEU A 168 -19.43 14.00 -10.68
C LEU A 168 -19.19 12.83 -11.65
N SER A 169 -20.07 12.66 -12.64
CA SER A 169 -19.92 11.62 -13.66
C SER A 169 -18.68 11.83 -14.54
N TYR A 170 -18.35 13.09 -14.83
CA TYR A 170 -17.13 13.43 -15.56
C TYR A 170 -15.89 13.02 -14.77
N VAL A 171 -15.78 13.44 -13.50
CA VAL A 171 -14.66 13.07 -12.60
C VAL A 171 -14.53 11.56 -12.47
N LEU A 172 -15.65 10.85 -12.33
CA LEU A 172 -15.66 9.40 -12.21
C LEU A 172 -15.07 8.71 -13.45
N ILE A 173 -15.48 9.15 -14.65
CA ILE A 173 -15.04 8.58 -15.93
C ILE A 173 -13.59 8.97 -16.24
N THR A 174 -13.22 10.25 -16.08
CA THR A 174 -11.85 10.69 -16.35
C THR A 174 -10.87 10.02 -15.39
N GLY A 175 -11.23 9.92 -14.11
CA GLY A 175 -10.43 9.20 -13.13
C GLY A 175 -10.31 7.70 -13.41
N LEU A 176 -11.31 7.08 -14.05
CA LEU A 176 -11.22 5.67 -14.50
C LEU A 176 -10.18 5.53 -15.62
N ILE A 177 -10.25 6.41 -16.63
CA ILE A 177 -9.34 6.41 -17.75
C ILE A 177 -7.90 6.62 -17.27
N GLU A 178 -7.69 7.60 -16.41
CA GLU A 178 -6.40 7.90 -15.78
C GLU A 178 -5.81 6.68 -15.07
N MET A 179 -6.57 6.07 -14.16
CA MET A 179 -6.13 4.89 -13.41
C MET A 179 -5.84 3.69 -14.32
N LEU A 180 -6.65 3.46 -15.35
CA LEU A 180 -6.41 2.38 -16.32
C LEU A 180 -5.12 2.59 -17.08
N VAL A 181 -4.88 3.79 -17.61
CA VAL A 181 -3.64 4.11 -18.35
C VAL A 181 -2.42 3.85 -17.46
N ILE A 182 -2.42 4.36 -16.24
CA ILE A 182 -1.29 4.20 -15.31
C ILE A 182 -1.10 2.74 -14.88
N GLY A 183 -2.18 2.04 -14.55
CA GLY A 183 -2.10 0.63 -14.17
C GLY A 183 -1.60 -0.26 -15.30
N ILE A 184 -1.98 0.03 -16.55
CA ILE A 184 -1.45 -0.66 -17.73
C ILE A 184 0.06 -0.40 -17.86
N VAL A 185 0.52 0.84 -17.71
CA VAL A 185 1.95 1.17 -17.74
C VAL A 185 2.72 0.42 -16.65
N TYR A 186 2.23 0.40 -15.40
CA TYR A 186 2.86 -0.41 -14.35
C TYR A 186 2.84 -1.90 -14.66
N GLY A 187 1.73 -2.44 -15.15
CA GLY A 187 1.59 -3.86 -15.48
C GLY A 187 2.54 -4.34 -16.56
N ILE A 188 2.81 -3.49 -17.57
CA ILE A 188 3.70 -3.81 -18.68
C ILE A 188 5.17 -3.64 -18.27
N PHE A 189 5.52 -2.51 -17.65
CA PHE A 189 6.93 -2.13 -17.47
C PHE A 189 7.51 -2.51 -16.10
N LEU A 190 6.68 -2.62 -15.06
CA LEU A 190 7.09 -2.88 -13.68
C LEU A 190 6.99 -4.36 -13.28
N LYS A 191 6.79 -5.27 -14.25
CA LYS A 191 6.73 -6.71 -14.00
C LYS A 191 8.05 -7.21 -13.34
N PRO A 192 7.98 -7.86 -12.18
CA PRO A 192 9.12 -8.55 -11.58
C PRO A 192 9.66 -9.60 -12.55
N ILE A 193 10.96 -9.57 -12.80
CA ILE A 193 11.65 -10.65 -13.52
C ILE A 193 11.64 -11.85 -12.56
N LYS A 194 10.98 -12.93 -12.97
CA LYS A 194 11.05 -14.22 -12.26
C LYS A 194 12.42 -14.85 -12.47
#